data_AF-A0A7L0QZT7-F1
#
_entry.id   AF-A0A7L0QZT7-F1
#
_cell.length_a   1.000
_cell.length_b   1.000
_cell.length_c   1.000
_cell.angle_alpha   90.00
_cell.angle_beta   90.00
_cell.angle_gamma   90.00
#
_symmetry.space_group_name_H-M   'P 1'
#
loop_
_entity.id
_entity.type
_entity.pdbx_description
1 polymer ?
#
loop_
_entity_poly.entity_id
_entity_poly.type
_entity_poly.pdbx_seq_one_letter_code
_entity_poly.pdbx_strand_id
1 'polypeptide(L)'
;MAVGTQLGLLLWKNFTYRRRQRIQLAIEILWPLFLFLILISVRRSHPPFKQHECHFPNKALPSAGTLPWLQGIICNMNNPCFRHPTAGEAPGVVGNFDGSIVSRLLSEARQVLRRGHGQRLLSSFARLLPALRRLRDSGNQRRALPVREYLREDETFSRFLRDNTSLPPALVDELMGA
;
A
#
# COMPACT_ATOMS: atom_id res chain seq x y z
N MET A 1 -5.69 -70.61 -48.69
CA MET A 1 -6.18 -70.57 -47.29
C MET A 1 -5.13 -71.06 -46.26
N ALA A 2 -3.83 -71.03 -46.56
CA ALA A 2 -2.79 -71.59 -45.68
C ALA A 2 -2.16 -70.59 -44.69
N VAL A 3 -2.27 -69.28 -44.96
CA VAL A 3 -1.58 -68.25 -44.16
C VAL A 3 -2.24 -68.05 -42.79
N GLY A 4 -3.58 -68.11 -42.72
CA GLY A 4 -4.31 -67.92 -41.47
C GLY A 4 -4.08 -69.05 -40.45
N THR A 5 -3.97 -70.29 -40.92
CA THR A 5 -3.69 -71.45 -40.06
C THR A 5 -2.25 -71.44 -39.53
N GLN A 6 -1.27 -71.08 -40.36
CA GLN A 6 0.11 -70.87 -39.91
C GLN A 6 0.24 -69.70 -38.93
N LEU A 7 -0.45 -68.57 -39.18
CA LEU A 7 -0.45 -67.41 -38.28
C LEU A 7 -1.06 -67.76 -36.91
N GLY A 8 -2.19 -68.47 -36.89
CA GLY A 8 -2.82 -68.93 -35.66
C GLY A 8 -1.91 -69.83 -34.83
N LEU A 9 -1.19 -70.74 -35.47
CA LEU A 9 -0.25 -71.65 -34.80
C LEU A 9 0.96 -70.91 -34.21
N LEU A 10 1.45 -69.87 -34.89
CA LEU A 10 2.50 -68.97 -34.39
C LEU A 10 2.03 -68.14 -33.19
N LEU A 11 0.82 -67.58 -33.24
CA LEU A 11 0.23 -66.83 -32.11
C LEU A 11 0.00 -67.75 -30.91
N TRP A 12 -0.51 -68.97 -31.14
CA TRP A 12 -0.71 -69.98 -30.10
C TRP A 12 0.61 -70.37 -29.44
N LYS A 13 1.67 -70.56 -30.24
CA LYS A 13 3.02 -70.83 -29.71
C LYS A 13 3.48 -69.69 -28.79
N ASN A 14 3.39 -68.44 -29.24
CA ASN A 14 3.82 -67.26 -28.47
C ASN A 14 2.99 -67.08 -27.20
N PHE A 15 1.67 -67.27 -27.28
CA PHE A 15 0.77 -67.20 -26.13
C PHE A 15 1.06 -68.30 -25.11
N THR A 16 1.24 -69.54 -25.57
CA THR A 16 1.56 -70.67 -24.69
C THR A 16 2.91 -70.49 -24.00
N TYR A 17 3.89 -69.90 -24.69
CA TYR A 17 5.20 -69.55 -24.10
C TYR A 17 5.03 -68.57 -22.93
N ARG A 18 4.30 -67.46 -23.15
CA ARG A 18 4.02 -66.46 -22.09
C ARG A 18 3.17 -67.04 -20.95
N ARG A 19 2.23 -67.94 -21.25
CA ARG A 19 1.38 -68.62 -20.25
C ARG A 19 2.18 -69.59 -19.35
N ARG A 20 3.26 -70.18 -19.86
CA ARG A 20 4.16 -71.06 -19.07
C ARG A 20 5.09 -70.24 -18.17
N GLN A 21 5.47 -69.03 -18.57
CA GLN A 21 6.31 -68.11 -17.78
C GLN A 21 5.48 -67.15 -16.92
N ARG A 22 4.77 -67.69 -15.91
CA ARG A 22 3.85 -66.92 -15.06
C ARG A 22 4.48 -65.72 -14.35
N ILE A 23 5.72 -65.86 -13.88
CA ILE A 23 6.44 -64.79 -13.14
C ILE A 23 6.76 -63.62 -14.07
N GLN A 24 7.30 -63.90 -15.25
CA GLN A 24 7.65 -62.87 -16.23
C GLN A 24 6.42 -62.12 -16.72
N LEU A 25 5.31 -62.83 -16.99
CA LEU A 25 4.03 -62.22 -17.36
C LEU A 25 3.49 -61.31 -16.24
N ALA A 26 3.60 -61.73 -14.98
CA ALA A 26 3.15 -60.93 -13.84
C ALA A 26 3.97 -59.64 -13.72
N ILE A 27 5.31 -59.71 -13.83
CA ILE A 27 6.18 -58.53 -13.80
C ILE A 27 5.87 -57.60 -14.98
N GLU A 28 5.68 -58.14 -16.18
CA GLU A 28 5.35 -57.36 -17.39
C GLU A 28 4.04 -56.58 -17.25
N ILE A 29 3.05 -57.11 -16.52
CA ILE A 29 1.77 -56.44 -16.24
C ILE A 29 1.88 -55.49 -15.04
N LEU A 30 2.56 -55.90 -13.96
CA LEU A 30 2.67 -55.10 -12.73
C LEU A 30 3.58 -53.88 -12.91
N TRP A 31 4.62 -53.99 -13.75
CA TRP A 31 5.56 -52.91 -14.02
C TRP A 31 4.89 -51.62 -14.53
N PRO A 32 4.10 -51.63 -15.62
CA PRO A 32 3.40 -50.42 -16.08
C PRO A 32 2.37 -49.92 -15.05
N LEU A 33 1.67 -50.83 -14.37
CA LEU A 33 0.72 -50.45 -13.31
C LEU A 33 1.43 -49.69 -12.18
N PHE A 34 2.59 -50.18 -11.74
CA PHE A 34 3.41 -49.53 -10.72
C PHE A 34 3.87 -48.13 -11.15
N LEU A 35 4.34 -47.98 -12.39
CA LEU A 35 4.70 -46.67 -12.94
C LEU A 35 3.51 -45.70 -12.96
N PHE A 36 2.32 -46.15 -13.35
CA PHE A 36 1.12 -45.32 -13.33
C PHE A 36 0.70 -44.93 -11.91
N LEU A 37 0.81 -45.84 -10.93
CA LEU A 37 0.53 -45.54 -9.53
C LEU A 37 1.44 -44.43 -9.00
N ILE A 38 2.75 -44.48 -9.33
CA ILE A 38 3.69 -43.41 -8.99
C ILE A 38 3.26 -42.09 -9.63
N LEU A 39 2.95 -42.07 -10.93
CA LEU A 39 2.53 -40.85 -11.63
C LEU A 39 1.25 -40.26 -11.04
N ILE A 40 0.27 -41.09 -10.68
CA ILE A 40 -0.97 -40.66 -10.02
C ILE A 40 -0.66 -40.10 -8.64
N SER A 41 0.24 -40.73 -7.88
CA SER A 41 0.68 -40.24 -6.57
C SER A 41 1.33 -38.87 -6.67
N VAL A 42 2.29 -38.68 -7.60
CA VAL A 42 2.91 -37.38 -7.87
C VAL A 42 1.87 -36.34 -8.27
N ARG A 43 0.91 -36.71 -9.13
CA ARG A 43 -0.17 -35.80 -9.54
C ARG A 43 -1.11 -35.45 -8.39
N ARG A 44 -1.33 -36.34 -7.43
CA ARG A 44 -2.11 -36.07 -6.21
C ARG A 44 -1.37 -35.12 -5.28
N SER A 45 -0.04 -35.23 -5.18
CA SER A 45 0.80 -34.33 -4.38
C SER A 45 0.84 -32.90 -4.92
N HIS A 46 0.65 -32.72 -6.22
CA HIS A 46 0.64 -31.41 -6.89
C HIS A 46 -0.74 -31.11 -7.50
N PRO A 47 -1.75 -30.74 -6.69
CA PRO A 47 -3.04 -30.33 -7.21
C PRO A 47 -2.89 -29.07 -8.09
N PRO A 48 -3.74 -28.89 -9.11
CA PRO A 48 -3.67 -27.72 -9.98
C PRO A 48 -3.95 -26.44 -9.19
N PHE A 49 -3.05 -25.46 -9.32
CA PHE A 49 -3.24 -24.15 -8.71
C PHE A 49 -4.32 -23.39 -9.48
N LYS A 50 -5.47 -23.13 -8.85
CA LYS A 50 -6.54 -22.33 -9.44
C LYS A 50 -6.32 -20.86 -9.10
N GLN A 51 -5.95 -20.06 -10.10
CA GLN A 51 -5.99 -18.60 -9.99
C GLN A 51 -7.35 -18.09 -10.46
N HIS A 52 -7.83 -17.04 -9.81
CA HIS A 52 -8.97 -16.27 -10.30
C HIS A 52 -8.52 -15.35 -11.44
N GLU A 53 -9.47 -14.81 -12.20
CA GLU A 53 -9.18 -13.72 -13.13
C GLU A 53 -8.58 -12.56 -12.35
N CYS A 54 -7.34 -12.23 -12.68
CA CYS A 54 -6.49 -11.38 -11.87
C CYS A 54 -6.44 -9.97 -12.46
N HIS A 55 -6.99 -9.02 -11.74
CA HIS A 55 -6.99 -7.61 -12.10
C HIS A 55 -5.93 -6.87 -11.30
N PHE A 56 -5.19 -5.99 -11.98
CA PHE A 56 -4.08 -5.25 -11.39
C PHE A 56 -4.36 -3.75 -11.47
N PRO A 57 -4.19 -3.02 -10.36
CA PRO A 57 -4.30 -1.58 -10.40
C PRO A 57 -3.17 -0.99 -11.26
N ASN A 58 -3.49 0.03 -12.04
CA ASN A 58 -2.53 0.74 -12.86
C ASN A 58 -1.45 1.43 -12.00
N LYS A 59 -0.21 1.41 -12.49
CA LYS A 59 0.91 2.15 -11.88
C LYS A 59 1.22 3.38 -12.70
N ALA A 60 1.07 4.55 -12.08
CA ALA A 60 1.42 5.81 -12.71
C ALA A 60 2.95 5.92 -12.83
N LEU A 61 3.41 6.36 -14.00
CA LEU A 61 4.78 6.80 -14.21
C LEU A 61 4.97 8.22 -13.64
N PRO A 62 6.21 8.65 -13.33
CA PRO A 62 6.48 10.00 -12.85
C PRO A 62 5.93 11.11 -13.75
N SER A 63 5.78 10.86 -15.05
CA SER A 63 5.21 11.78 -16.04
C SER A 63 3.72 12.08 -15.82
N ALA A 64 2.96 11.17 -15.19
CA ALA A 64 1.56 11.40 -14.82
C ALA A 64 1.40 12.21 -13.52
N GLY A 65 2.52 12.53 -12.85
CA GLY A 65 2.58 13.28 -11.61
C GLY A 65 3.29 12.51 -10.49
N THR A 66 4.02 13.23 -9.64
CA THR A 66 4.80 12.65 -8.54
C THR A 66 3.95 12.01 -7.45
N LEU A 67 2.77 12.57 -7.17
CA LEU A 67 1.86 12.03 -6.16
C LEU A 67 1.21 10.70 -6.61
N PRO A 68 0.56 10.60 -7.78
CA PRO A 68 0.05 9.31 -8.28
C PRO A 68 1.16 8.25 -8.40
N TRP A 69 2.37 8.65 -8.79
CA TRP A 69 3.53 7.76 -8.85
C TRP A 69 3.92 7.21 -7.47
N LEU A 70 4.09 8.08 -6.46
CA LEU A 70 4.40 7.66 -5.09
C LEU A 70 3.28 6.80 -4.48
N GLN A 71 2.02 7.16 -4.71
CA GLN A 71 0.87 6.37 -4.28
C GLN A 71 0.89 4.97 -4.92
N GLY A 72 1.23 4.87 -6.21
CA GLY A 72 1.40 3.58 -6.89
C GLY A 72 2.51 2.72 -6.30
N ILE A 73 3.63 3.31 -5.86
CA ILE A 73 4.72 2.57 -5.21
C ILE A 73 4.30 2.10 -3.81
N ILE A 74 3.77 3.00 -3.00
CA ILE A 74 3.49 2.73 -1.58
C ILE A 74 2.27 1.82 -1.42
N CYS A 75 1.18 2.07 -2.16
CA CYS A 75 -0.07 1.32 -2.00
C CYS A 75 -0.07 -0.02 -2.73
N ASN A 76 0.65 -0.15 -3.86
CA ASN A 76 0.65 -1.37 -4.69
C ASN A 76 2.02 -2.07 -4.76
N MET A 77 2.82 -1.99 -3.69
CA MET A 77 4.17 -2.57 -3.66
C MET A 77 4.18 -4.09 -3.89
N ASN A 78 3.22 -4.80 -3.30
CA ASN A 78 3.15 -6.27 -3.35
C ASN A 78 2.36 -6.81 -4.56
N ASN A 79 1.96 -5.96 -5.50
CA ASN A 79 1.09 -6.32 -6.63
C ASN A 79 -0.09 -7.24 -6.23
N PRO A 80 -1.00 -6.78 -5.34
CA PRO A 80 -2.15 -7.59 -4.99
C PRO A 80 -3.00 -7.87 -6.24
N CYS A 81 -3.44 -9.12 -6.35
CA CYS A 81 -4.31 -9.61 -7.40
C CYS A 81 -5.77 -9.47 -6.96
N PHE A 82 -6.59 -8.73 -7.71
CA PHE A 82 -8.01 -8.54 -7.41
C PHE A 82 -8.88 -9.42 -8.30
N ARG A 83 -10.00 -9.93 -7.74
CA ARG A 83 -11.01 -10.72 -8.47
C ARG A 83 -11.90 -9.93 -9.40
N HIS A 84 -11.92 -8.62 -9.27
CA HIS A 84 -12.80 -7.73 -10.00
C HIS A 84 -11.97 -6.60 -10.63
N PRO A 85 -12.38 -6.08 -11.79
CA PRO A 85 -11.67 -5.02 -12.47
C PRO A 85 -11.51 -3.81 -11.57
N THR A 86 -10.30 -3.27 -11.52
CA THR A 86 -10.01 -2.04 -10.77
C THR A 86 -10.55 -0.83 -11.53
N ALA A 87 -10.82 0.28 -10.85
CA ALA A 87 -11.39 1.47 -11.48
C ALA A 87 -10.55 1.98 -12.66
N GLY A 88 -9.22 1.87 -12.55
CA GLY A 88 -8.28 2.25 -13.62
C GLY A 88 -8.25 1.33 -14.84
N GLU A 89 -8.94 0.19 -14.83
CA GLU A 89 -9.13 -0.67 -16.02
C GLU A 89 -10.38 -0.27 -16.83
N ALA A 90 -11.28 0.53 -16.25
CA ALA A 90 -12.46 1.00 -16.94
C ALA A 90 -12.11 2.09 -17.97
N PRO A 91 -12.73 2.09 -19.17
CA PRO A 91 -12.46 3.08 -20.19
C PRO A 91 -12.82 4.49 -19.68
N GLY A 92 -11.88 5.44 -19.83
CA GLY A 92 -12.06 6.82 -19.42
C GLY A 92 -11.71 7.12 -17.95
N VAL A 93 -11.34 6.12 -17.14
CA VAL A 93 -10.88 6.32 -15.76
C VAL A 93 -9.41 5.94 -15.64
N VAL A 94 -8.58 6.88 -15.21
CA VAL A 94 -7.11 6.70 -15.12
C VAL A 94 -6.57 6.62 -13.69
N GLY A 95 -7.42 6.80 -12.67
CA GLY A 95 -7.03 6.81 -11.26
C GLY A 95 -7.67 5.68 -10.46
N ASN A 96 -6.87 4.96 -9.67
CA ASN A 96 -7.36 4.03 -8.65
C ASN A 96 -7.40 4.65 -7.23
N PHE A 97 -6.86 5.86 -7.06
CA PHE A 97 -6.57 6.45 -5.74
C PHE A 97 -7.42 7.69 -5.38
N ASP A 98 -8.45 8.01 -6.15
CA ASP A 98 -9.28 9.21 -5.95
C ASP A 98 -10.03 9.22 -4.60
N GLY A 99 -10.22 8.04 -3.99
CA GLY A 99 -10.80 7.90 -2.65
C GLY A 99 -9.80 8.06 -1.49
N SER A 100 -8.50 8.16 -1.76
CA SER A 100 -7.47 8.18 -0.71
C SER A 100 -7.49 9.50 0.08
N ILE A 101 -7.27 9.43 1.40
CA ILE A 101 -7.24 10.62 2.28
C ILE A 101 -6.24 11.66 1.77
N VAL A 102 -5.08 11.21 1.28
CA VAL A 102 -4.03 12.08 0.74
C VAL A 102 -4.49 12.80 -0.54
N SER A 103 -5.18 12.11 -1.44
CA SER A 103 -5.74 12.75 -2.65
C SER A 103 -6.81 13.78 -2.31
N ARG A 104 -7.71 13.46 -1.35
CA ARG A 104 -8.76 14.37 -0.86
C ARG A 104 -8.15 15.61 -0.21
N LEU A 105 -7.22 15.42 0.73
CA LEU A 105 -6.55 16.52 1.44
C LEU A 105 -5.79 17.43 0.49
N LEU A 106 -5.12 16.87 -0.54
CA LEU A 106 -4.48 17.67 -1.57
C LEU A 106 -5.50 18.45 -2.43
N SER A 107 -6.63 17.84 -2.76
CA SER A 107 -7.70 18.49 -3.52
C SER A 107 -8.32 19.66 -2.75
N GLU A 108 -8.59 19.46 -1.45
CA GLU A 108 -9.10 20.49 -0.55
C GLU A 108 -8.09 21.62 -0.34
N ALA A 109 -6.83 21.28 -0.09
CA ALA A 109 -5.75 22.27 0.04
C ALA A 109 -5.62 23.12 -1.23
N ARG A 110 -5.66 22.50 -2.42
CA ARG A 110 -5.65 23.22 -3.70
C ARG A 110 -6.87 24.11 -3.87
N GLN A 111 -8.05 23.66 -3.45
CA GLN A 111 -9.29 24.42 -3.56
C GLN A 111 -9.29 25.65 -2.63
N VAL A 112 -8.77 25.50 -1.41
CA VAL A 112 -8.58 26.60 -0.45
C VAL A 112 -7.54 27.60 -0.97
N LEU A 113 -6.43 27.12 -1.55
CA LEU A 113 -5.40 27.97 -2.14
C LEU A 113 -5.89 28.73 -3.39
N ARG A 114 -6.77 28.13 -4.19
CA ARG A 114 -7.35 28.76 -5.39
C ARG A 114 -8.46 29.75 -5.07
N ARG A 115 -9.21 29.58 -3.98
CA ARG A 115 -10.13 30.62 -3.50
C ARG A 115 -9.28 31.83 -3.09
N GLY A 116 -9.66 33.04 -3.53
CA GLY A 116 -8.87 34.28 -3.41
C GLY A 116 -8.37 34.68 -2.00
N HIS A 117 -8.74 33.95 -0.95
CA HIS A 117 -8.16 34.06 0.38
C HIS A 117 -6.83 33.29 0.57
N GLY A 118 -6.43 32.42 -0.37
CA GLY A 118 -5.21 31.61 -0.26
C GLY A 118 -3.94 32.46 -0.08
N GLN A 119 -3.77 33.52 -0.88
CA GLN A 119 -2.61 34.43 -0.74
C GLN A 119 -2.60 35.17 0.61
N ARG A 120 -3.77 35.61 1.09
CA ARG A 120 -3.90 36.26 2.40
C ARG A 120 -3.55 35.29 3.52
N LEU A 121 -4.11 34.08 3.50
CA LEU A 121 -3.81 33.00 4.45
C LEU A 121 -2.32 32.66 4.49
N LEU A 122 -1.69 32.48 3.32
CA LEU A 122 -0.25 32.22 3.24
C LEU A 122 0.57 33.38 3.83
N SER A 123 0.19 34.63 3.55
CA SER A 123 0.88 35.81 4.09
C SER A 123 0.71 35.96 5.61
N SER A 124 -0.46 35.61 6.15
CA SER A 124 -0.75 35.65 7.58
C SER A 124 0.00 34.52 8.30
N PHE A 125 0.03 33.32 7.71
CA PHE A 125 0.77 32.20 8.25
C PHE A 125 2.28 32.44 8.23
N ALA A 126 2.81 33.01 7.15
CA ALA A 126 4.21 33.40 7.05
C ALA A 126 4.61 34.46 8.10
N ARG A 127 3.69 35.35 8.48
CA ARG A 127 3.89 36.30 9.58
C ARG A 127 3.84 35.65 10.98
N LEU A 128 3.04 34.60 11.16
CA LEU A 128 2.88 33.92 12.45
C LEU A 128 3.90 32.80 12.71
N LEU A 129 4.45 32.18 11.66
CA LEU A 129 5.39 31.05 11.78
C LEU A 129 6.66 31.39 12.58
N PRO A 130 7.28 32.57 12.45
CA PRO A 130 8.43 32.96 13.27
C PRO A 130 8.07 33.11 14.76
N ALA A 131 6.88 33.65 15.07
CA ALA A 131 6.41 33.80 16.44
C ALA A 131 6.16 32.43 17.09
N LEU A 132 5.55 31.50 16.35
CA LEU A 132 5.33 30.12 16.82
C LEU A 132 6.63 29.33 16.99
N ARG A 133 7.64 29.54 16.12
CA ARG A 133 8.97 28.92 16.28
C ARG A 133 9.67 29.43 17.54
N ARG A 134 9.62 30.73 17.81
CA ARG A 134 10.15 31.31 19.06
C ARG A 134 9.49 30.71 20.29
N LEU A 135 8.16 30.56 20.28
CA LEU A 135 7.41 29.93 21.38
C LEU A 135 7.78 28.44 21.57
N ARG A 136 8.03 27.71 20.48
CA ARG A 136 8.40 26.29 20.54
C ARG A 136 9.83 26.06 21.02
N ASP A 137 10.78 26.87 20.56
CA ASP A 137 12.17 26.79 21.02
C ASP A 137 12.29 27.25 22.48
N SER A 138 11.46 28.21 22.90
CA SER A 138 11.32 28.63 24.29
C SER A 138 10.68 27.55 25.20
N GLY A 139 9.84 26.67 24.65
CA GLY A 139 9.18 25.57 25.36
C GLY A 139 10.11 24.48 25.93
N ASN A 140 11.36 24.39 25.46
CA ASN A 140 12.36 23.47 26.03
C ASN A 140 12.98 24.00 27.35
N GLN A 141 12.71 25.26 27.72
CA GLN A 141 13.17 25.87 28.96
C GLN A 141 11.96 26.45 29.70
N ARG A 142 11.25 25.61 30.46
CA ARG A 142 10.12 26.01 31.33
C ARG A 142 10.58 26.90 32.48
N ARG A 143 11.01 28.12 32.18
CA ARG A 143 11.02 29.26 33.11
C ARG A 143 9.96 30.23 32.61
N ALA A 144 9.12 30.72 33.52
CA ALA A 144 8.10 31.71 33.19
C ALA A 144 8.77 32.87 32.43
N LEU A 145 8.40 33.08 31.17
CA LEU A 145 8.96 34.15 30.36
C LEU A 145 8.22 35.46 30.65
N PRO A 146 8.93 36.59 30.77
CA PRO A 146 8.31 37.88 31.01
C PRO A 146 7.40 38.21 29.82
N VAL A 147 6.15 38.55 30.15
CA VAL A 147 5.08 38.85 29.20
C VAL A 147 5.45 40.03 28.30
N ARG A 148 6.36 40.90 28.76
CA ARG A 148 6.92 42.02 27.99
C ARG A 148 7.47 41.65 26.62
N GLU A 149 8.12 40.49 26.45
CA GLU A 149 8.72 40.12 25.16
C GLU A 149 7.68 39.89 24.04
N TYR A 150 6.42 39.70 24.41
CA TYR A 150 5.30 39.48 23.50
C TYR A 150 4.35 40.68 23.41
N LEU A 151 4.48 41.64 24.33
CA LEU A 151 3.69 42.85 24.35
C LEU A 151 4.40 43.94 23.55
N ARG A 152 3.65 44.57 22.65
CA ARG A 152 4.12 45.75 21.95
C ARG A 152 4.16 46.91 22.95
N GLU A 153 5.27 47.63 23.01
CA GLU A 153 5.43 48.75 23.93
C GLU A 153 4.32 49.80 23.70
N ASP A 154 3.73 50.29 24.79
CA ASP A 154 2.69 51.33 24.84
C ASP A 154 1.29 51.00 24.28
N GLU A 155 0.94 49.71 24.13
CA GLU A 155 -0.42 49.30 23.79
C GLU A 155 -1.36 49.16 25.01
N THR A 156 -2.66 48.98 24.74
CA THR A 156 -3.75 48.94 25.74
C THR A 156 -3.52 47.94 26.85
N PHE A 157 -2.92 46.78 26.57
CA PHE A 157 -2.66 45.76 27.57
C PHE A 157 -1.48 46.10 28.49
N SER A 158 -0.39 46.69 27.97
CA SER A 158 0.73 47.14 28.81
C SER A 158 0.35 48.32 29.70
N ARG A 159 -0.53 49.21 29.22
CA ARG A 159 -1.11 50.28 30.06
C ARG A 159 -2.08 49.71 31.10
N PHE A 160 -2.93 48.76 30.72
CA PHE A 160 -3.85 48.11 31.64
C PHE A 160 -3.13 47.44 32.81
N LEU A 161 -2.02 46.74 32.54
CA LEU A 161 -1.18 46.10 33.57
C LEU A 161 -0.46 47.08 34.49
N ARG A 162 -0.22 48.33 34.07
CA ARG A 162 0.43 49.36 34.89
C ARG A 162 -0.57 50.20 35.68
N ASP A 163 -1.70 50.55 35.07
CA ASP A 163 -2.56 51.62 35.58
C ASP A 163 -3.88 51.11 36.18
N ASN A 164 -4.38 49.93 35.78
CA ASN A 164 -5.75 49.51 36.10
C ASN A 164 -5.88 48.09 36.66
N THR A 165 -4.77 47.40 36.90
CA THR A 165 -4.80 46.12 37.61
C THR A 165 -4.59 46.31 39.10
N SER A 166 -5.42 45.64 39.91
CA SER A 166 -5.26 45.52 41.36
C SER A 166 -4.10 44.59 41.76
N LEU A 167 -3.03 44.55 40.97
CA LEU A 167 -1.86 43.70 41.19
C LEU A 167 -0.78 44.51 41.92
N PRO A 168 0.00 43.90 42.82
CA PRO A 168 1.14 44.55 43.45
C PRO A 168 2.17 44.99 42.39
N PRO A 169 2.79 46.17 42.51
CA PRO A 169 3.72 46.71 41.50
C PRO A 169 4.93 45.79 41.28
N ALA A 170 5.41 45.11 42.33
CA ALA A 170 6.50 44.14 42.23
C ALA A 170 6.19 42.95 41.31
N LEU A 171 4.92 42.50 41.26
CA LEU A 171 4.50 41.42 40.37
C LEU A 171 4.39 41.91 38.92
N VAL A 172 3.99 43.17 38.72
CA VAL A 172 3.94 43.80 37.39
C VAL A 172 5.35 43.97 36.84
N ASP A 173 6.31 44.36 37.67
CA ASP A 173 7.72 44.48 37.29
C ASP A 173 8.34 43.12 36.95
N GLU A 174 8.03 42.07 37.73
CA GLU A 174 8.46 40.69 37.43
C GLU A 174 7.86 40.16 36.12
N LEU A 175 6.58 40.43 35.86
CA LEU A 175 5.90 40.08 34.60
C LEU A 175 6.42 40.89 33.39
N MET A 176 6.90 42.11 33.64
CA MET A 176 7.47 42.98 32.61
C MET A 176 9.00 42.85 32.49
N GLY A 177 9.65 41.97 33.27
CA GLY A 177 11.08 41.67 33.18
C GLY A 177 11.99 42.88 33.44
N ALA A 178 11.64 43.71 34.44
CA ALA A 178 12.52 44.75 34.98
C ALA A 178 13.28 44.25 36.21
#